data_AF-A0A4S4MS37-F1
#
_entry.id   AF-A0A4S4MS37-F1
#
_cell.length_a   1.000
_cell.length_b   1.000
_cell.length_c   1.000
_cell.angle_alpha   90.00
_cell.angle_beta   90.00
_cell.angle_gamma   90.00
#
_symmetry.space_group_name_H-M   'P 1'
#
loop_
_entity.id
_entity.type
_entity.pdbx_description
1 polymer ?
#
loop_
_entity_poly.entity_id
_entity_poly.type
_entity_poly.pdbx_seq_one_letter_code
_entity_poly.pdbx_strand_id
1 'polypeptide(L)'
;MHIDPPSTLRPNEVAIRMVEAGVVKHRTRADKIFFKAPPPQFLAGIMLSFGGLLSEVIQAGSGGINTDNPGLVKVMGGFVFPVGLVMIVLQGQELLTSNMMIHPIAVLKGAIPWWSLPLNWLIVTFGNLVGSLFFAAILVKYSGIISAAPYPAFVQTFALHKARDPEWHQIFLRGIGCNLLVSVAVWQAMGARDTISKIFAIWIPIWIFVACGFDHVVANMFSVPLGIMMGADLSTAAYIRKYVP
;
A
#
# COMPACT_ATOMS: atom_id res chain seq x y z
N MET A 1 41.35 12.12 -8.96
CA MET A 1 40.28 11.18 -9.35
C MET A 1 39.14 11.37 -8.37
N HIS A 2 38.11 12.13 -8.74
CA HIS A 2 36.89 12.21 -7.93
C HIS A 2 36.22 10.84 -8.03
N ILE A 3 36.21 10.08 -6.94
CA ILE A 3 35.40 8.87 -6.86
C ILE A 3 33.98 9.36 -6.60
N ASP A 4 33.09 9.18 -7.57
CA ASP A 4 31.68 9.49 -7.38
C ASP A 4 31.18 8.73 -6.15
N PRO A 5 30.38 9.38 -5.29
CA PRO A 5 29.83 8.69 -4.13
C PRO A 5 29.00 7.49 -4.60
N PRO A 6 29.03 6.35 -3.87
CA PRO A 6 28.27 5.17 -4.25
C PRO A 6 26.78 5.49 -4.37
N SER A 7 26.12 4.90 -5.37
CA SER A 7 24.71 5.13 -5.70
C SER A 7 23.75 4.80 -4.55
N THR A 8 24.18 3.94 -3.63
CA THR A 8 23.45 3.54 -2.44
C THR A 8 24.22 3.84 -1.16
N LEU A 9 23.47 4.15 -0.10
CA LEU A 9 23.99 4.23 1.26
C LEU A 9 24.33 2.85 1.80
N ARG A 10 25.29 2.79 2.72
CA ARG A 10 25.58 1.58 3.48
C ARG A 10 24.43 1.26 4.45
N PRO A 11 24.23 -0.01 4.82
CA PRO A 11 23.11 -0.40 5.71
C PRO A 11 23.04 0.38 7.03
N ASN A 12 24.18 0.72 7.64
CA ASN A 12 24.23 1.52 8.86
C ASN A 12 23.75 2.97 8.65
N GLU A 13 24.06 3.57 7.49
CA GLU A 13 23.60 4.91 7.12
C GLU A 13 22.10 4.91 6.83
N VAL A 14 21.57 3.86 6.20
CA VAL A 14 20.12 3.67 6.02
C VAL A 14 19.41 3.57 7.37
N ALA A 15 19.96 2.77 8.30
CA ALA A 15 19.39 2.63 9.64
C ALA A 15 19.30 3.97 10.38
N ILE A 16 20.34 4.82 10.28
CA ILE A 16 20.32 6.18 10.87
C ILE A 16 19.19 7.00 10.24
N ARG A 17 19.06 7.02 8.91
CA ARG A 17 17.98 7.75 8.24
C ARG A 17 16.58 7.23 8.60
N MET A 18 16.43 5.93 8.84
CA MET A 18 15.16 5.37 9.31
C MET A 18 14.79 5.89 10.69
N VAL A 19 15.75 5.97 11.61
CA VAL A 19 15.53 6.55 12.94
C VAL A 19 15.15 8.03 12.82
N GLU A 20 15.87 8.80 12.01
CA GLU A 20 15.58 10.22 11.76
C GLU A 20 14.17 10.41 11.18
N ALA A 21 13.78 9.59 10.20
CA ALA A 21 12.44 9.58 9.64
C ALA A 21 11.38 9.29 10.72
N GLY A 22 11.62 8.31 11.60
CA GLY A 22 10.73 8.00 12.71
C GLY A 22 10.58 9.16 13.70
N VAL A 23 11.66 9.88 14.00
CA VAL A 23 11.63 11.09 14.85
C VAL A 23 10.83 12.21 14.19
N VAL A 24 11.03 12.46 12.90
CA VAL A 24 10.27 13.48 12.14
C VAL A 24 8.78 13.15 12.11
N LYS A 25 8.44 11.89 11.81
CA LYS A 25 7.05 11.40 11.78
C LYS A 25 6.38 11.54 13.14
N HIS A 26 7.06 11.14 14.22
CA HIS A 26 6.55 11.27 15.58
C HIS A 26 6.35 12.73 16.04
N ARG A 27 7.29 13.62 15.70
CA ARG A 27 7.22 15.04 16.07
C ARG A 27 6.26 15.86 15.21
N THR A 28 5.74 15.28 14.14
CA THR A 28 4.74 15.95 13.32
C THR A 28 3.48 16.13 14.17
N ARG A 29 3.21 17.39 14.52
CA ARG A 29 2.08 17.78 15.36
C ARG A 29 0.78 17.21 14.82
N ALA A 30 -0.08 16.72 15.73
CA ALA A 30 -1.39 16.17 15.37
C ALA A 30 -2.24 17.15 14.53
N ASP A 31 -2.13 18.46 14.76
CA ASP A 31 -2.81 19.45 13.92
C ASP A 31 -2.30 19.49 12.47
N LYS A 32 -1.03 19.20 12.20
CA LYS A 32 -0.52 19.05 10.83
C LYS A 32 -0.89 17.70 10.21
N ILE A 33 -1.16 16.71 11.05
CA ILE A 33 -1.67 15.40 10.66
C ILE A 33 -3.17 15.48 10.33
N PHE A 34 -3.97 16.28 11.04
CA PHE A 34 -5.43 16.32 10.84
C PHE A 34 -5.92 17.55 10.05
N PHE A 35 -5.27 18.70 10.18
CA PHE A 35 -5.75 19.99 9.63
C PHE A 35 -4.87 20.58 8.51
N LYS A 36 -3.69 20.02 8.20
CA LYS A 36 -2.99 20.38 6.97
C LYS A 36 -3.76 19.74 5.81
N ALA A 37 -4.54 20.54 5.08
CA ALA A 37 -5.37 20.03 4.00
C ALA A 37 -4.57 19.90 2.68
N PRO A 38 -4.60 18.74 2.00
CA PRO A 38 -5.05 17.42 2.50
C PRO A 38 -3.98 16.72 3.38
N PRO A 39 -4.40 15.95 4.42
CA PRO A 39 -3.49 15.21 5.28
C PRO A 39 -2.61 14.19 4.55
N PRO A 40 -1.35 13.98 4.98
CA PRO A 40 -0.44 13.09 4.27
C PRO A 40 -0.89 11.63 4.27
N GLN A 41 -1.51 11.16 5.35
CA GLN A 41 -2.07 9.80 5.43
C GLN A 41 -3.32 9.63 4.56
N PHE A 42 -4.09 10.69 4.33
CA PHE A 42 -5.22 10.67 3.41
C PHE A 42 -4.73 10.57 1.96
N LEU A 43 -3.73 11.39 1.61
CA LEU A 43 -3.09 11.34 0.30
C LEU A 43 -2.44 9.98 0.01
N ALA A 44 -1.81 9.35 1.00
CA ALA A 44 -1.26 8.01 0.83
C ALA A 44 -2.34 6.97 0.47
N GLY A 45 -3.52 7.04 1.09
CA GLY A 45 -4.66 6.18 0.73
C GLY A 45 -5.08 6.36 -0.74
N ILE A 46 -5.22 7.61 -1.18
CA ILE A 46 -5.51 7.95 -2.59
C ILE A 46 -4.43 7.42 -3.53
N MET A 47 -3.16 7.69 -3.23
CA MET A 47 -2.02 7.33 -4.09
C MET A 47 -1.88 5.82 -4.23
N LEU A 48 -2.02 5.06 -3.15
CA LEU A 48 -1.97 3.60 -3.24
C LEU A 48 -3.15 3.05 -4.06
N SER A 49 -4.33 3.69 -3.96
CA SER A 49 -5.53 3.29 -4.70
C SER A 49 -5.38 3.44 -6.22
N PHE A 50 -4.58 4.39 -6.70
CA PHE A 50 -4.23 4.45 -8.13
C PHE A 50 -3.49 3.19 -8.61
N GLY A 51 -2.57 2.65 -7.80
CA GLY A 51 -1.90 1.39 -8.10
C GLY A 51 -2.87 0.20 -8.12
N GLY A 52 -3.80 0.18 -7.16
CA GLY A 52 -4.89 -0.79 -7.12
C GLY A 52 -5.78 -0.74 -8.36
N LEU A 53 -6.29 0.44 -8.70
CA LEU A 53 -7.15 0.65 -9.87
C LEU A 53 -6.45 0.23 -11.16
N LEU A 54 -5.19 0.63 -11.36
CA LEU A 54 -4.45 0.26 -12.57
C LEU A 54 -4.24 -1.27 -12.67
N SER A 55 -3.98 -1.93 -11.54
CA SER A 55 -3.88 -3.38 -11.47
C SER A 55 -5.22 -4.06 -11.80
N GLU A 56 -6.33 -3.55 -11.28
CA GLU A 56 -7.68 -4.06 -11.56
C GLU A 56 -8.09 -3.84 -13.02
N VAL A 57 -7.73 -2.69 -13.62
CA VAL A 57 -8.00 -2.40 -15.04
C VAL A 57 -7.31 -3.41 -15.95
N ILE A 58 -6.03 -3.71 -15.68
CA ILE A 58 -5.28 -4.73 -16.45
C ILE A 58 -5.92 -6.11 -16.28
N GLN A 59 -6.22 -6.51 -15.04
CA GLN A 59 -6.74 -7.84 -14.76
C GLN A 59 -8.15 -8.06 -15.32
N ALA A 60 -9.05 -7.09 -15.15
CA ALA A 60 -10.42 -7.16 -15.66
C ALA A 60 -10.46 -7.11 -17.19
N GLY A 61 -9.67 -6.21 -17.80
CA GLY A 61 -9.65 -6.01 -19.26
C GLY A 61 -9.00 -7.14 -20.05
N SER A 62 -8.25 -8.03 -19.40
CA SER A 62 -7.45 -9.07 -20.06
C SER A 62 -8.07 -10.47 -20.01
N GLY A 63 -9.41 -10.57 -20.00
CA GLY A 63 -10.13 -11.84 -19.81
C GLY A 63 -9.70 -12.97 -20.75
N GLY A 64 -9.50 -12.69 -22.05
CA GLY A 64 -9.01 -13.69 -23.01
C GLY A 64 -7.63 -14.24 -22.67
N ILE A 65 -6.67 -13.35 -22.35
CA ILE A 65 -5.32 -13.75 -21.93
C ILE A 65 -5.37 -14.49 -20.58
N ASN A 66 -6.27 -14.10 -19.68
CA ASN A 66 -6.39 -14.70 -18.36
C ASN A 66 -6.86 -16.15 -18.40
N THR A 67 -7.73 -16.52 -19.35
CA THR A 67 -8.19 -17.91 -19.53
C THR A 67 -7.03 -18.84 -19.89
N ASP A 68 -6.21 -18.44 -20.86
CA ASP A 68 -5.15 -19.29 -21.38
C ASP A 68 -3.84 -19.15 -20.58
N ASN A 69 -3.58 -17.96 -20.03
CA ASN A 69 -2.31 -17.57 -19.41
C ASN A 69 -2.54 -16.72 -18.15
N PRO A 70 -3.17 -17.25 -17.09
CA PRO A 70 -3.51 -16.49 -15.88
C PRO A 70 -2.28 -15.92 -15.16
N GLY A 71 -1.12 -16.57 -15.30
CA GLY A 71 0.15 -16.09 -14.74
C GLY A 71 0.61 -14.76 -15.35
N LEU A 72 0.43 -14.57 -16.67
CA LEU A 72 0.83 -13.34 -17.35
C LEU A 72 -0.01 -12.15 -16.86
N VAL A 73 -1.32 -12.35 -16.72
CA VAL A 73 -2.23 -11.30 -16.24
C VAL A 73 -1.91 -10.91 -14.79
N LYS A 74 -1.61 -11.88 -13.92
CA LYS A 74 -1.14 -11.62 -12.56
C LYS A 74 0.17 -10.84 -12.52
N VAL A 75 1.15 -11.22 -13.34
CA VAL A 75 2.45 -10.55 -13.42
C VAL A 75 2.31 -9.12 -13.96
N MET A 76 1.48 -8.90 -14.97
CA MET A 76 1.22 -7.55 -15.52
C MET A 76 0.46 -6.67 -14.54
N GLY A 77 -0.57 -7.21 -13.88
CA GLY A 77 -1.30 -6.50 -12.82
C GLY A 77 -0.39 -6.14 -11.65
N GLY A 78 0.54 -7.03 -11.30
CA GLY A 78 1.58 -6.74 -10.29
C GLY A 78 2.60 -5.71 -10.77
N PHE A 79 2.95 -5.69 -12.05
CA PHE A 79 3.95 -4.78 -12.59
C PHE A 79 3.51 -3.32 -12.55
N VAL A 80 2.21 -3.05 -12.70
CA VAL A 80 1.67 -1.68 -12.72
C VAL A 80 1.30 -1.14 -11.33
N PHE A 81 1.10 -2.01 -10.34
CA PHE A 81 0.73 -1.61 -8.97
C PHE A 81 1.73 -0.67 -8.25
N PRO A 82 3.07 -0.80 -8.41
CA PRO A 82 4.04 -0.02 -7.64
C PRO A 82 3.94 1.49 -7.81
N VAL A 83 3.27 2.00 -8.85
CA VAL A 83 3.04 3.44 -9.06
C VAL A 83 2.51 4.14 -7.81
N GLY A 84 1.65 3.46 -7.04
CA GLY A 84 1.09 4.01 -5.80
C GLY A 84 2.15 4.24 -4.71
N LEU A 85 3.00 3.24 -4.46
CA LEU A 85 4.05 3.37 -3.45
C LEU A 85 5.16 4.33 -3.89
N VAL A 86 5.45 4.40 -5.20
CA VAL A 86 6.38 5.38 -5.74
C VAL A 86 5.91 6.81 -5.43
N MET A 87 4.65 7.14 -5.69
CA MET A 87 4.09 8.46 -5.36
C MET A 87 4.18 8.76 -3.85
N ILE A 88 3.82 7.79 -3.01
CA ILE A 88 3.88 7.92 -1.54
C ILE A 88 5.29 8.24 -1.06
N VAL A 89 6.28 7.46 -1.48
CA VAL A 89 7.65 7.58 -0.98
C VAL A 89 8.32 8.85 -1.51
N LEU A 90 8.15 9.17 -2.81
CA LEU A 90 8.78 10.36 -3.39
C LEU A 90 8.18 11.68 -2.86
N GLN A 91 6.91 11.66 -2.45
CA GLN A 91 6.23 12.84 -1.90
C GLN A 91 6.20 12.89 -0.36
N GLY A 92 6.79 11.88 0.31
CA GLY A 92 6.86 11.82 1.76
C GLY A 92 5.49 11.69 2.46
N GLN A 93 4.57 10.94 1.85
CA GLN A 93 3.25 10.68 2.44
C GLN A 93 3.30 9.58 3.51
N GLU A 94 2.28 9.53 4.37
CA GLU A 94 2.23 8.62 5.53
C GLU A 94 1.47 7.33 5.18
N LEU A 95 2.20 6.23 4.97
CA LEU A 95 1.62 4.91 4.73
C LEU A 95 1.82 3.97 5.93
N LEU A 96 0.74 3.33 6.37
CA LEU A 96 0.72 2.43 7.52
C LEU A 96 1.82 1.35 7.46
N THR A 97 1.89 0.62 6.35
CA THR A 97 2.81 -0.52 6.17
C THR A 97 4.27 -0.10 6.19
N SER A 98 4.59 1.09 5.66
CA SER A 98 5.93 1.67 5.79
C SER A 98 6.28 2.04 7.24
N ASN A 99 5.30 2.58 7.98
CA ASN A 99 5.48 2.97 9.37
C ASN A 99 5.59 1.77 10.32
N MET A 100 5.09 0.59 9.93
CA MET A 100 5.29 -0.67 10.66
C MET A 100 6.76 -1.11 10.70
N MET A 101 7.65 -0.56 9.87
CA MET A 101 9.11 -0.72 10.00
C MET A 101 9.77 0.51 10.66
N ILE A 102 9.43 1.72 10.19
CA ILE A 102 10.13 2.96 10.59
C ILE A 102 9.97 3.24 12.09
N HIS A 103 8.74 3.14 12.61
CA HIS A 103 8.46 3.46 14.01
C HIS A 103 9.11 2.46 14.99
N PRO A 104 9.02 1.13 14.79
CA PRO A 104 9.71 0.17 15.64
C PRO A 104 11.23 0.36 15.68
N ILE A 105 11.88 0.66 14.54
CA ILE A 105 13.33 0.95 14.52
C ILE A 105 13.66 2.16 15.41
N ALA A 106 12.87 3.24 15.32
CA ALA A 106 13.07 4.44 16.14
C ALA A 106 12.80 4.20 17.64
N VAL A 107 11.79 3.38 17.98
CA VAL A 107 11.50 2.98 19.37
C VAL A 107 12.64 2.14 19.94
N LEU A 108 13.11 1.13 19.20
CA LEU A 108 14.21 0.25 19.62
C LEU A 108 15.52 1.03 19.82
N LYS A 109 15.71 2.11 19.07
CA LYS A 109 16.84 3.03 19.25
C LYS A 109 16.67 3.98 20.45
N GLY A 110 15.49 4.03 21.07
CA GLY A 110 15.16 4.98 22.14
C GLY A 110 14.94 6.42 21.65
N ALA A 111 14.73 6.61 20.34
CA ALA A 111 14.59 7.95 19.74
C ALA A 111 13.16 8.51 19.86
N ILE A 112 12.16 7.62 19.99
CA ILE A 112 10.75 7.96 20.21
C ILE A 112 10.16 7.01 21.25
N PRO A 113 9.13 7.42 22.01
CA PRO A 113 8.53 6.56 23.03
C PRO A 113 7.70 5.43 22.42
N TRP A 114 7.62 4.29 23.13
CA TRP A 114 6.92 3.08 22.65
C TRP A 114 5.43 3.30 22.34
N TRP A 115 4.76 4.22 23.04
CA TRP A 115 3.35 4.57 22.79
C TRP A 115 3.14 5.23 21.43
N SER A 116 4.22 5.69 20.76
CA SER A 116 4.18 6.19 19.38
C SER A 116 3.75 5.10 18.39
N LEU A 117 3.98 3.82 18.68
CA LEU A 117 3.59 2.71 17.79
C LEU A 117 2.06 2.64 17.63
N PRO A 118 1.27 2.36 18.69
CA PRO A 118 -0.17 2.22 18.54
C PRO A 118 -0.85 3.53 18.10
N LEU A 119 -0.36 4.69 18.56
CA LEU A 119 -0.93 5.98 18.17
C LEU A 119 -0.73 6.27 16.68
N ASN A 120 0.49 6.08 16.16
CA ASN A 120 0.76 6.29 14.75
C ASN A 120 -0.03 5.31 13.87
N TRP A 121 -0.01 4.02 14.23
CA TRP A 121 -0.74 3.02 13.47
C TRP A 121 -2.23 3.32 13.41
N LEU A 122 -2.85 3.72 14.51
CA LEU A 122 -4.26 4.10 14.54
C LEU A 122 -4.55 5.26 13.58
N ILE A 123 -3.83 6.38 13.75
CA ILE A 123 -4.02 7.60 12.97
C ILE A 123 -3.83 7.34 11.47
N VAL A 124 -2.74 6.67 11.10
CA VAL A 124 -2.38 6.43 9.71
C VAL A 124 -3.32 5.40 9.07
N THR A 125 -3.74 4.37 9.81
CA THR A 125 -4.76 3.41 9.34
C THR A 125 -6.05 4.13 8.96
N PHE A 126 -6.59 4.98 9.83
CA PHE A 126 -7.82 5.71 9.53
C PHE A 126 -7.66 6.69 8.38
N GLY A 127 -6.54 7.40 8.32
CA GLY A 127 -6.27 8.30 7.21
C GLY A 127 -6.15 7.59 5.87
N ASN A 128 -5.40 6.50 5.82
CA ASN A 128 -5.26 5.65 4.63
C ASN A 128 -6.64 5.10 4.21
N LEU A 129 -7.43 4.59 5.16
CA LEU A 129 -8.79 4.11 4.91
C LEU A 129 -9.69 5.20 4.33
N VAL A 130 -9.75 6.39 4.94
CA VAL A 130 -10.57 7.50 4.45
C VAL A 130 -10.14 7.94 3.04
N GLY A 131 -8.82 7.99 2.79
CA GLY A 131 -8.28 8.28 1.45
C GLY A 131 -8.69 7.24 0.41
N SER A 132 -8.58 5.96 0.74
CA SER A 132 -8.98 4.86 -0.14
C SER A 132 -10.49 4.81 -0.39
N LEU A 133 -11.31 5.07 0.64
CA LEU A 133 -12.76 5.15 0.50
C LEU A 133 -13.19 6.35 -0.34
N PHE A 134 -12.56 7.51 -0.15
CA PHE A 134 -12.79 8.69 -1.00
C PHE A 134 -12.47 8.36 -2.46
N PHE A 135 -11.32 7.73 -2.71
CA PHE A 135 -10.92 7.33 -4.05
C PHE A 135 -11.92 6.36 -4.68
N ALA A 136 -12.26 5.27 -3.97
CA ALA A 136 -13.21 4.27 -4.44
C ALA A 136 -14.61 4.86 -4.72
N ALA A 137 -15.15 5.65 -3.78
CA ALA A 137 -16.51 6.18 -3.88
C ALA A 137 -16.61 7.31 -4.91
N ILE A 138 -15.72 8.29 -4.85
CA ILE A 138 -15.83 9.54 -5.63
C ILE A 138 -15.11 9.41 -6.97
N LEU A 139 -13.85 8.99 -6.95
CA LEU A 139 -13.00 9.01 -8.14
C LEU A 139 -13.18 7.79 -9.03
N VAL A 140 -13.74 6.69 -8.52
CA VAL A 140 -13.96 5.45 -9.28
C VAL A 140 -15.45 5.18 -9.51
N LYS A 141 -16.23 4.99 -8.45
CA LYS A 141 -17.66 4.64 -8.56
C LYS A 141 -18.50 5.80 -9.11
N TYR A 142 -18.43 6.98 -8.47
CA TYR A 142 -19.28 8.11 -8.85
C TYR A 142 -18.87 8.72 -10.20
N SER A 143 -17.56 8.72 -10.51
CA SER A 143 -17.07 9.14 -11.83
C SER A 143 -17.45 8.17 -12.96
N GLY A 144 -17.73 6.90 -12.63
CA GLY A 144 -18.10 5.87 -13.58
C GLY A 144 -16.95 5.29 -14.41
N ILE A 145 -15.69 5.52 -14.02
CA ILE A 145 -14.49 5.15 -14.81
C ILE A 145 -14.38 3.64 -15.10
N ILE A 146 -15.04 2.81 -14.29
CA ILE A 146 -15.10 1.34 -14.45
C ILE A 146 -16.55 0.82 -14.46
N SER A 147 -17.54 1.63 -14.88
CA SER A 147 -18.94 1.20 -14.89
C SER A 147 -19.32 0.29 -16.06
N ALA A 148 -18.52 0.26 -17.12
CA ALA A 148 -18.74 -0.62 -18.27
C ALA A 148 -18.16 -2.02 -18.04
N ALA A 149 -18.76 -3.05 -18.64
CA ALA A 149 -18.17 -4.39 -18.62
C ALA A 149 -16.75 -4.38 -19.24
N PRO A 150 -15.80 -5.18 -18.73
CA PRO A 150 -15.98 -6.25 -17.73
C PRO A 150 -15.74 -5.82 -16.27
N TYR A 151 -15.43 -4.55 -16.02
CA TYR A 151 -14.86 -4.11 -14.75
C TYR A 151 -15.78 -4.28 -13.51
N PRO A 152 -17.09 -3.98 -13.54
CA PRO A 152 -17.95 -4.15 -12.37
C PRO A 152 -17.98 -5.59 -11.83
N ALA A 153 -18.11 -6.56 -12.74
CA ALA A 153 -18.13 -7.98 -12.36
C ALA A 153 -16.79 -8.44 -11.79
N PHE A 154 -15.68 -7.95 -12.34
CA PHE A 154 -14.35 -8.25 -11.84
C PHE A 154 -14.14 -7.74 -10.42
N VAL A 155 -14.42 -6.46 -10.13
CA VAL A 155 -14.19 -5.90 -8.78
C VAL A 155 -15.10 -6.53 -7.72
N GLN A 156 -16.32 -6.91 -8.09
CA GLN A 156 -17.21 -7.68 -7.22
C GLN A 156 -16.60 -9.04 -6.86
N THR A 157 -16.14 -9.77 -7.87
CA THR A 157 -15.54 -11.10 -7.72
C THR A 157 -14.22 -11.03 -6.96
N PHE A 158 -13.41 -10.00 -7.20
CA PHE A 158 -12.16 -9.74 -6.49
C PHE A 158 -12.41 -9.52 -4.99
N ALA A 159 -13.40 -8.71 -4.62
CA ALA A 159 -13.75 -8.48 -3.22
C ALA A 159 -14.21 -9.79 -2.53
N LEU A 160 -14.98 -10.63 -3.22
CA LEU A 160 -15.38 -11.94 -2.71
C LEU A 160 -14.17 -12.87 -2.54
N HIS A 161 -13.28 -12.99 -3.53
CA HIS A 161 -12.08 -13.82 -3.42
C HIS A 161 -11.15 -13.38 -2.30
N LYS A 162 -11.01 -12.07 -2.07
CA LYS A 162 -10.21 -11.54 -0.97
C LYS A 162 -10.85 -11.81 0.40
N ALA A 163 -12.17 -11.66 0.50
CA ALA A 163 -12.86 -11.71 1.77
C ALA A 163 -13.41 -13.09 2.14
N ARG A 164 -13.77 -13.98 1.21
CA ARG A 164 -14.42 -15.28 1.52
C ARG A 164 -13.45 -16.45 1.46
N ASP A 165 -12.59 -16.52 0.46
CA ASP A 165 -11.81 -17.73 0.17
C ASP A 165 -10.67 -18.04 1.16
N PRO A 166 -9.81 -17.08 1.58
CA PRO A 166 -8.65 -17.44 2.38
C PRO A 166 -9.02 -17.66 3.84
N GLU A 167 -8.42 -18.65 4.48
CA GLU A 167 -8.55 -18.82 5.94
C GLU A 167 -7.82 -17.69 6.69
N TRP A 168 -8.21 -17.43 7.95
CA TRP A 168 -7.59 -16.36 8.75
C TRP A 168 -6.05 -16.46 8.79
N HIS A 169 -5.52 -17.67 9.00
CA HIS A 169 -4.08 -17.89 9.07
C HIS A 169 -3.39 -17.63 7.73
N GLN A 170 -4.07 -17.86 6.60
CA GLN A 170 -3.55 -17.55 5.27
C GLN A 170 -3.45 -16.05 5.07
N ILE A 171 -4.48 -15.29 5.49
CA ILE A 171 -4.47 -13.82 5.46
C ILE A 171 -3.30 -13.29 6.31
N PHE A 172 -3.12 -13.83 7.51
CA PHE A 172 -2.04 -13.44 8.42
C PHE A 172 -0.65 -13.68 7.81
N LEU A 173 -0.39 -14.90 7.32
CA LEU A 173 0.90 -15.25 6.70
C LEU A 173 1.16 -14.46 5.41
N ARG A 174 0.13 -14.23 4.60
CA ARG A 174 0.24 -13.38 3.39
C ARG A 174 0.53 -11.92 3.75
N GLY A 175 -0.02 -11.43 4.85
CA GLY A 175 0.28 -10.10 5.39
C GLY A 175 1.74 -9.95 5.83
N ILE A 176 2.32 -10.98 6.45
CA ILE A 176 3.76 -10.99 6.80
C ILE A 176 4.62 -10.88 5.53
N GLY A 177 4.36 -11.73 4.53
CA GLY A 177 5.09 -11.71 3.26
C GLY A 177 4.97 -10.38 2.52
N CYS A 178 3.76 -9.80 2.52
CA CYS A 178 3.51 -8.47 1.98
C CYS A 178 4.38 -7.40 2.67
N ASN A 179 4.28 -7.32 4.00
CA ASN A 179 4.91 -6.22 4.73
C ASN A 179 6.44 -6.37 4.82
N LEU A 180 6.96 -7.59 4.71
CA LEU A 180 8.40 -7.83 4.51
C LEU A 180 8.88 -7.15 3.22
N LEU A 181 8.20 -7.36 2.09
CA LEU A 181 8.58 -6.77 0.81
C LEU A 181 8.35 -5.25 0.78
N VAL A 182 7.30 -4.74 1.43
CA VAL A 182 7.11 -3.28 1.61
C VAL A 182 8.26 -2.68 2.44
N SER A 183 8.68 -3.35 3.51
CA SER A 183 9.81 -2.92 4.34
C SER A 183 11.12 -2.88 3.54
N VAL A 184 11.37 -3.91 2.72
CA VAL A 184 12.52 -3.96 1.80
C VAL A 184 12.47 -2.80 0.80
N ALA A 185 11.31 -2.53 0.20
CA ALA A 185 11.12 -1.42 -0.75
C ALA A 185 11.50 -0.07 -0.13
N VAL A 186 10.96 0.21 1.06
CA VAL A 186 11.18 1.46 1.79
C VAL A 186 12.65 1.57 2.25
N TRP A 187 13.26 0.46 2.69
CA TRP A 187 14.68 0.41 3.04
C TRP A 187 15.58 0.74 1.85
N GLN A 188 15.37 0.07 0.72
CA GLN A 188 16.16 0.29 -0.49
C GLN A 188 15.97 1.72 -1.03
N ALA A 189 14.74 2.25 -1.01
CA ALA A 189 14.46 3.62 -1.41
C ALA A 189 15.14 4.67 -0.52
N MET A 190 15.22 4.43 0.78
CA MET A 190 15.93 5.31 1.71
C MET A 190 17.45 5.31 1.48
N GLY A 191 17.98 4.17 1.03
CA GLY A 191 19.38 4.01 0.65
C GLY A 191 19.74 4.61 -0.71
N ALA A 192 18.78 4.77 -1.62
CA ALA A 192 19.04 5.32 -2.95
C ALA A 192 19.25 6.85 -2.92
N ARG A 193 20.24 7.34 -3.68
CA ARG A 193 20.60 8.77 -3.72
C ARG A 193 19.82 9.57 -4.76
N ASP A 194 19.43 8.96 -5.87
CA ASP A 194 18.70 9.61 -6.97
C ASP A 194 17.26 9.08 -7.11
N THR A 195 16.42 9.84 -7.80
CA THR A 195 14.99 9.53 -7.94
C THR A 195 14.74 8.26 -8.74
N ILE A 196 15.51 7.99 -9.81
CA ILE A 196 15.25 6.82 -10.65
C ILE A 196 15.61 5.52 -9.93
N SER A 197 16.72 5.50 -9.19
CA SER A 197 17.09 4.39 -8.31
C SER A 197 16.04 4.13 -7.24
N LYS A 198 15.44 5.19 -6.66
CA LYS A 198 14.31 5.05 -5.71
C LYS A 198 13.11 4.38 -6.36
N ILE A 199 12.76 4.79 -7.58
CA ILE A 199 11.62 4.20 -8.31
C ILE A 199 11.85 2.71 -8.51
N PHE A 200 13.01 2.30 -9.04
CA PHE A 200 13.31 0.88 -9.27
C PHE A 200 13.43 0.05 -7.98
N ALA A 201 14.03 0.62 -6.93
CA ALA A 201 14.11 0.00 -5.60
C ALA A 201 12.72 -0.29 -5.01
N ILE A 202 11.75 0.59 -5.27
CA ILE A 202 10.36 0.37 -4.87
C ILE A 202 9.69 -0.64 -5.81
N TRP A 203 9.90 -0.51 -7.12
CA TRP A 203 9.15 -1.24 -8.13
C TRP A 203 9.25 -2.76 -7.98
N ILE A 204 10.47 -3.27 -7.82
CA ILE A 204 10.76 -4.72 -7.83
C ILE A 204 10.07 -5.47 -6.68
N PRO A 205 10.29 -5.14 -5.39
CA PRO A 205 9.67 -5.87 -4.28
C PRO A 205 8.14 -5.76 -4.28
N ILE A 206 7.59 -4.64 -4.74
CA ILE A 206 6.14 -4.42 -4.82
C ILE A 206 5.53 -5.24 -5.95
N TRP A 207 6.19 -5.28 -7.11
CA TRP A 207 5.80 -6.14 -8.21
C TRP A 207 5.72 -7.60 -7.77
N ILE A 208 6.75 -8.09 -7.07
CA ILE A 208 6.80 -9.47 -6.56
C ILE A 208 5.59 -9.75 -5.65
N PHE A 209 5.34 -8.91 -4.65
CA PHE A 209 4.30 -9.26 -3.67
C PHE A 209 2.90 -9.29 -4.30
N VAL A 210 2.63 -8.38 -5.23
CA VAL A 210 1.32 -8.30 -5.90
C VAL A 210 1.15 -9.47 -6.85
N ALA A 211 2.17 -9.78 -7.67
CA ALA A 211 2.13 -10.92 -8.58
C ALA A 211 1.97 -12.26 -7.84
N CYS A 212 2.58 -12.40 -6.66
CA CYS A 212 2.45 -13.57 -5.78
C CYS A 212 1.13 -13.62 -5.00
N GLY A 213 0.33 -12.55 -5.00
CA GLY A 213 -0.97 -12.51 -4.33
C GLY A 213 -0.90 -12.35 -2.81
N PHE A 214 0.17 -11.72 -2.28
CA PHE A 214 0.23 -11.34 -0.87
C PHE A 214 -0.84 -10.28 -0.52
N ASP A 215 -1.21 -10.21 0.76
CA ASP A 215 -2.31 -9.37 1.23
C ASP A 215 -1.81 -8.06 1.84
N HIS A 216 -2.04 -6.95 1.14
CA HIS A 216 -1.67 -5.61 1.59
C HIS A 216 -2.88 -4.92 2.22
N VAL A 217 -2.81 -4.64 3.53
CA VAL A 217 -3.92 -4.07 4.30
C VAL A 217 -4.48 -2.78 3.67
N VAL A 218 -3.63 -1.84 3.24
CA VAL A 218 -4.10 -0.57 2.64
C VAL A 218 -4.59 -0.74 1.19
N ALA A 219 -4.12 -1.75 0.46
CA ALA A 219 -4.63 -1.99 -0.89
C ALA A 219 -6.07 -2.54 -0.79
N ASN A 220 -6.28 -3.43 0.19
CA ASN A 220 -7.59 -3.98 0.50
C ASN A 220 -8.57 -2.90 1.02
N MET A 221 -8.09 -1.81 1.63
CA MET A 221 -8.92 -0.64 1.99
C MET A 221 -9.52 0.08 0.76
N PHE A 222 -8.99 -0.16 -0.43
CA PHE A 222 -9.55 0.33 -1.70
C PHE A 222 -10.38 -0.76 -2.39
N SER A 223 -9.74 -1.88 -2.74
CA SER A 223 -10.33 -2.88 -3.65
C SER A 223 -11.56 -3.57 -3.07
N VAL A 224 -11.55 -3.92 -1.77
CA VAL A 224 -12.68 -4.61 -1.15
C VAL A 224 -13.88 -3.67 -1.00
N PRO A 225 -13.74 -2.45 -0.43
CA PRO A 225 -14.83 -1.48 -0.41
C PRO A 225 -15.36 -1.13 -1.80
N LEU A 226 -14.49 -1.01 -2.82
CA LEU A 226 -14.94 -0.76 -4.18
C LEU A 226 -15.85 -1.89 -4.69
N GLY A 227 -15.48 -3.16 -4.50
CA GLY A 227 -16.33 -4.30 -4.86
C GLY A 227 -17.67 -4.29 -4.12
N ILE A 228 -17.68 -4.01 -2.81
CA ILE A 228 -18.92 -3.87 -2.01
C ILE A 228 -19.78 -2.73 -2.57
N MET A 229 -19.18 -1.56 -2.83
CA MET A 229 -19.89 -0.41 -3.40
C MET A 229 -20.42 -0.69 -4.81
N MET A 230 -19.81 -1.61 -5.54
CA MET A 230 -20.23 -2.04 -6.87
C MET A 230 -21.17 -3.25 -6.86
N GLY A 231 -21.61 -3.70 -5.68
CA GLY A 231 -22.67 -4.71 -5.55
C GLY A 231 -22.19 -6.12 -5.24
N ALA A 232 -20.97 -6.31 -4.74
CA ALA A 232 -20.53 -7.61 -4.25
C ALA A 232 -21.44 -8.07 -3.10
N ASP A 233 -21.79 -9.36 -3.08
CA ASP A 233 -22.49 -9.99 -1.96
C ASP A 233 -21.56 -10.12 -0.75
N LEU A 234 -21.19 -9.01 -0.13
CA LEU A 234 -20.29 -8.98 1.01
C LEU A 234 -20.65 -7.80 1.90
N SER A 235 -21.06 -8.07 3.13
CA SER A 235 -21.28 -6.99 4.10
C SER A 235 -19.96 -6.49 4.67
N THR A 236 -19.87 -5.19 4.95
CA THR A 236 -18.71 -4.60 5.63
C THR A 236 -18.42 -5.27 6.96
N ALA A 237 -19.46 -5.67 7.71
CA ALA A 237 -19.32 -6.37 8.98
C ALA A 237 -18.68 -7.75 8.81
N ALA A 238 -19.06 -8.51 7.77
CA ALA A 238 -18.47 -9.81 7.47
C ALA A 238 -16.98 -9.68 7.11
N TYR A 239 -16.62 -8.63 6.36
CA TYR A 239 -15.22 -8.32 6.04
C TYR A 239 -14.41 -8.02 7.32
N ILE A 240 -14.88 -7.10 8.17
CA ILE A 240 -14.16 -6.70 9.39
C ILE A 240 -13.93 -7.91 10.31
N ARG A 241 -14.96 -8.72 10.54
CA ARG A 241 -14.89 -9.89 11.43
C ARG A 241 -13.81 -10.90 11.01
N LYS A 242 -13.48 -10.98 9.72
CA LYS A 242 -12.49 -11.93 9.22
C LYS A 242 -11.05 -11.44 9.39
N TYR A 243 -10.83 -10.13 9.33
CA TYR A 243 -9.49 -9.54 9.40
C TYR A 243 -9.09 -9.12 10.82
N VAL A 244 -10.07 -8.98 11.72
CA VAL A 244 -9.86 -8.68 13.14
C VAL A 244 -10.51 -9.82 13.94
N PRO A 245 -9.79 -10.92 14.18
CA PRO A 245 -10.30 -12.04 14.99
C PRO A 245 -10.56 -11.64 16.44
#